data_AF-A0A382JE14-F1
#
_entry.id   AF-A0A382JE14-F1
#
_cell.length_a   1.000
_cell.length_b   1.000
_cell.length_c   1.000
_cell.angle_alpha   90.00
_cell.angle_beta   90.00
_cell.angle_gamma   90.00
#
_symmetry.space_group_name_H-M   'P 1'
#
loop_
_entity.id
_entity.type
_entity.pdbx_description
1 polymer ?
#
loop_
_entity_poly.entity_id
_entity_poly.type
_entity_poly.pdbx_seq_one_letter_code
_entity_poly.pdbx_strand_id
1 'polypeptide(L)' 'MRPDILNSLFAPVSTLPGVGPRIAAAIEHCAGPLVVDLLWHLPSGLIDRRFSPTIAEAPAGVI' A
#
# COMPACT_ATOMS: atom_id res chain seq x y z
N MET A 1 11.63 -1.96 27.16
CA MET A 1 11.20 -0.67 26.58
C MET A 1 11.36 -0.73 25.07
N ARG A 2 10.44 -0.11 24.31
CA ARG A 2 10.53 -0.03 22.84
C ARG A 2 11.42 1.18 22.46
N PRO A 3 12.37 1.04 21.52
CA PRO A 3 13.16 2.16 21.02
C PRO A 3 12.29 3.27 20.41
N ASP A 4 12.61 4.53 20.66
CA ASP A 4 11.79 5.68 20.25
C ASP A 4 11.61 5.80 18.74
N ILE A 5 12.59 5.36 17.96
CA ILE A 5 12.53 5.34 16.49
C ILE A 5 11.36 4.49 15.95
N LEU A 6 10.87 3.53 16.75
CA LEU A 6 9.75 2.66 16.38
C LEU A 6 8.40 3.23 16.80
N ASN A 7 8.33 4.39 17.45
CA ASN A 7 7.06 4.93 17.95
C ASN A 7 6.07 5.24 16.83
N SER A 8 6.56 5.74 15.68
CA SER A 8 5.75 6.07 14.50
C SER A 8 5.03 4.85 13.90
N LEU A 9 5.61 3.65 13.98
CA LEU A 9 5.00 2.43 13.46
C LEU A 9 3.74 2.00 14.24
N PHE A 10 3.57 2.48 15.47
CA PHE A 10 2.41 2.16 16.30
C PHE A 10 1.46 3.36 16.43
N ALA A 11 1.60 4.34 15.55
CA ALA A 11 0.60 5.39 15.39
C ALA A 11 -0.61 4.87 14.58
N PRO A 12 -1.79 5.48 14.73
CA PRO A 12 -2.95 5.17 13.89
C PRO A 12 -2.67 5.39 12.40
N VAL A 13 -3.27 4.58 11.54
CA VAL A 13 -3.12 4.70 10.07
C VAL A 13 -3.60 6.04 9.50
N SER A 14 -4.50 6.74 10.21
CA SER A 14 -4.97 8.09 9.85
C SER A 14 -3.90 9.18 9.96
N THR A 15 -2.75 8.88 10.57
CA THR A 15 -1.59 9.79 10.61
C THR A 15 -0.83 9.83 9.27
N LEU A 16 -1.06 8.86 8.39
CA LEU A 16 -0.44 8.81 7.07
C LEU A 16 -1.06 9.87 6.14
N PRO A 17 -0.25 10.60 5.36
CA PRO A 17 -0.75 11.60 4.44
C PRO A 17 -1.64 10.95 3.37
N GLY A 18 -2.81 11.54 3.13
CA GLY A 18 -3.80 11.02 2.18
C GLY A 18 -4.76 9.97 2.77
N VAL A 19 -4.59 9.53 4.02
CA VAL A 19 -5.50 8.59 4.69
C VAL A 19 -6.60 9.37 5.44
N GLY A 20 -7.69 9.68 4.72
CA GLY A 20 -8.89 10.25 5.33
C GLY A 20 -9.74 9.21 6.10
N PRO A 21 -10.80 9.64 6.82
CA PRO A 21 -11.59 8.76 7.70
C PRO A 21 -12.17 7.52 7.00
N ARG A 22 -12.64 7.70 5.76
CA ARG A 22 -13.17 6.59 4.96
C ARG A 22 -12.10 5.56 4.59
N ILE A 23 -10.88 6.01 4.27
CA ILE A 23 -9.78 5.14 3.89
C ILE A 23 -9.22 4.44 5.14
N ALA A 24 -9.10 5.15 6.26
CA ALA A 24 -8.70 4.58 7.54
C ALA A 24 -9.59 3.39 7.94
N ALA A 25 -10.91 3.54 7.85
CA ALA A 25 -11.85 2.46 8.16
C ALA A 25 -11.67 1.23 7.24
N ALA A 26 -11.37 1.43 5.95
CA ALA A 26 -11.11 0.34 5.02
C ALA A 26 -9.76 -0.37 5.32
N ILE A 27 -8.72 0.41 5.66
CA ILE A 27 -7.41 -0.12 6.05
C ILE A 27 -7.53 -0.92 7.35
N GLU A 28 -8.23 -0.38 8.35
CA GLU A 28 -8.50 -1.04 9.62
C GLU A 28 -9.17 -2.40 9.45
N HIS A 29 -10.11 -2.49 8.49
CA HIS A 29 -10.78 -3.74 8.17
C HIS A 29 -9.86 -4.76 7.50
N CYS A 30 -8.96 -4.33 6.62
CA CYS A 30 -8.12 -5.22 5.80
C CYS A 30 -6.78 -5.63 6.45
N ALA A 31 -6.15 -4.72 7.19
CA ALA A 31 -4.80 -4.88 7.72
C ALA A 31 -4.74 -4.68 9.23
N GLY A 32 -5.39 -3.64 9.74
CA GLY A 32 -5.36 -3.25 11.14
C GLY A 32 -5.22 -1.73 11.32
N PRO A 33 -5.38 -1.23 12.56
CA PRO A 33 -5.43 0.21 12.85
C PRO A 33 -4.07 0.90 12.90
N LEU A 34 -2.97 0.17 12.99
CA LEU A 34 -1.64 0.74 13.15
C LEU A 34 -0.82 0.70 11.86
N VAL A 35 0.11 1.65 11.73
CA VAL A 35 1.04 1.70 10.58
C VAL A 35 1.84 0.39 10.44
N VAL A 36 2.21 -0.25 11.54
CA VAL A 36 2.93 -1.53 11.53
C VAL A 36 2.11 -2.65 10.89
N ASP A 37 0.78 -2.61 10.99
CA ASP A 37 -0.09 -3.66 10.43
C ASP A 37 -0.01 -3.66 8.90
N LEU A 38 0.19 -2.49 8.28
CA LEU A 38 0.40 -2.36 6.84
C LEU A 38 1.69 -3.01 6.36
N LEU A 39 2.76 -3.02 7.17
CA LEU A 39 4.04 -3.63 6.79
C LEU A 39 3.93 -5.15 6.64
N TRP A 40 2.96 -5.75 7.31
CA TRP A 40 2.68 -7.18 7.26
C TRP A 40 1.49 -7.53 6.36
N HIS A 41 0.85 -6.52 5.74
CA HIS A 41 -0.18 -6.70 4.73
C HIS A 41 0.44 -6.90 3.35
N LEU A 42 0.63 -8.17 2.97
CA LEU A 42 1.22 -8.54 1.68
C LEU A 42 0.35 -8.10 0.50
N PRO A 43 0.95 -7.71 -0.64
CA PRO A 43 0.22 -7.39 -1.85
C PRO A 43 -0.55 -8.63 -2.36
N SER A 44 -1.80 -8.43 -2.78
CA SER A 44 -2.62 -9.47 -3.40
C SER A 44 -2.30 -9.71 -4.89
N GLY A 45 -1.62 -8.75 -5.53
CA GLY A 45 -1.22 -8.82 -6.93
C GLY A 45 -0.25 -7.72 -7.30
N LEU A 46 0.41 -7.89 -8.45
CA LEU A 46 1.37 -6.94 -9.02
C LEU A 46 1.01 -6.70 -10.49
N ILE A 47 0.87 -5.43 -10.88
CA ILE A 47 0.79 -5.05 -12.29
C ILE A 47 2.21 -4.69 -12.74
N ASP A 48 2.79 -5.53 -13.58
CA ASP A 48 4.08 -5.24 -14.21
C ASP A 48 3.88 -4.34 -15.43
N ARG A 49 4.42 -3.12 -15.37
CA ARG A 49 4.34 -2.13 -16.46
C ARG A 49 5.66 -1.92 -17.19
N ARG A 50 6.64 -2.84 -17.01
CA ARG A 50 7.93 -2.77 -17.72
C ARG A 50 7.76 -3.01 -19.21
N PHE A 51 6.74 -3.78 -19.60
CA PHE A 51 6.36 -3.93 -20.98
C PHE A 51 5.68 -2.65 -21.46
N SER A 52 6.46 -1.77 -22.08
CA SER A 52 5.99 -0.48 -22.61
C SER A 52 6.52 -0.29 -24.05
N PRO A 53 6.08 -1.12 -25.01
CA PRO A 53 6.50 -1.01 -26.40
C PRO A 53 5.95 0.27 -27.03
N THR A 54 6.56 0.70 -28.13
CA THR A 54 5.96 1.74 -28.97
C THR A 54 4.69 1.20 -29.64
N ILE A 55 3.84 2.10 -30.14
CA ILE A 55 2.59 1.72 -30.84
C ILE A 55 2.87 0.75 -32.00
N ALA A 56 3.99 0.93 -32.70
CA ALA A 56 4.37 0.09 -33.84
C ALA A 56 4.78 -1.34 -33.43
N GLU A 57 5.23 -1.53 -32.19
CA GLU A 57 5.79 -2.79 -31.69
C GLU A 57 4.84 -3.50 -30.72
N ALA A 58 3.66 -2.91 -30.45
CA ALA A 58 2.66 -3.46 -29.55
C ALA A 58 2.02 -4.73 -30.16
N PRO A 59 2.14 -5.91 -29.51
CA PRO A 59 1.47 -7.11 -29.97
C PRO A 59 -0.03 -7.07 -29.66
N ALA A 60 -0.85 -7.65 -30.54
CA ALA A 60 -2.29 -7.71 -30.35
C ALA A 60 -2.66 -8.50 -29.08
N GLY A 61 -3.45 -7.89 -28.20
CA GLY A 61 -3.99 -8.54 -27.01
C GLY A 61 -3.00 -8.71 -25.84
N VAL A 62 -1.83 -8.09 -25.92
CA VAL A 62 -0.85 -8.07 -24.82
C VAL A 62 -0.86 -6.68 -24.17
N ILE A 63 -1.02 -6.65 -22.85
CA ILE A 63 -1.03 -5.43 -22.01
C ILE A 63 0.26 -5.38 -21.20
#